data_AF-A0A2P2IG19-F1
#
_entry.id   AF-A0A2P2IG19-F1
#
_cell.length_a   1.000
_cell.length_b   1.000
_cell.length_c   1.000
_cell.angle_alpha   90.00
_cell.angle_beta   90.00
_cell.angle_gamma   90.00
#
_symmetry.space_group_name_H-M   'P 1'
#
loop_
_entity.id
_entity.type
_entity.pdbx_description
1 polymer ?
#
loop_
_entity_poly.entity_id
_entity_poly.type
_entity_poly.pdbx_seq_one_letter_code
_entity_poly.pdbx_strand_id
1 'polypeptide(L)'
;EEINLENNKFTTVPECLCALPVLQKILLGGNKIKKIPKGIHQLQDSLQTLSVDTDHLHEPYKSLFKKVGLEDVLRQACSDAGVEYTGVKELEVVTDDYSNVTSKTVIDEDSGFSTTMTNYMMKKRQQMQDNIALEREREEQNADQLEMILKKSLDNKKQMCSDILDSPDDTAEYYNRKYKHQQMQIDLERQLRQTQDEEVGVYLANTASKDNMVEDMTAQQNAVDRELKGIVEVKDSEHCHLLADLLAGEKNTEAVMQEIISAAASKNAMFVAILEEQDSQLDEILATASSSAAELR
;
A
#
# COMPACT_ATOMS: atom_id res chain seq x y z
N GLU A 1 -2.00 6.28 9.30
CA GLU A 1 -3.08 6.44 10.29
C GLU A 1 -3.61 7.88 10.34
N GLU A 2 -2.76 8.91 10.29
CA GLU A 2 -3.20 10.31 10.29
C GLU A 2 -2.74 11.05 9.04
N ILE A 3 -3.63 11.88 8.45
CA ILE A 3 -3.30 12.81 7.37
C ILE A 3 -3.68 14.23 7.80
N ASN A 4 -2.68 15.10 7.80
CA ASN A 4 -2.86 16.53 8.06
C ASN A 4 -2.72 17.33 6.75
N LEU A 5 -3.82 17.95 6.35
CA LEU A 5 -3.94 18.82 5.18
C LEU A 5 -4.42 20.22 5.56
N GLU A 6 -4.20 20.64 6.81
CA GLU A 6 -4.63 21.94 7.31
C GLU A 6 -3.98 23.12 6.55
N ASN A 7 -4.65 24.27 6.55
CA ASN A 7 -4.17 25.53 5.98
C ASN A 7 -3.85 25.49 4.48
N ASN A 8 -4.61 24.69 3.73
CA ASN A 8 -4.47 24.59 2.27
C ASN A 8 -5.62 25.30 1.55
N LYS A 9 -5.62 25.22 0.20
CA LYS A 9 -6.65 25.84 -0.66
C LYS A 9 -7.61 24.80 -1.25
N PHE A 10 -7.79 23.66 -0.59
CA PHE A 10 -8.67 22.61 -1.12
C PHE A 10 -10.12 23.07 -1.11
N THR A 11 -10.81 22.83 -2.23
CA THR A 11 -12.23 23.17 -2.40
C THR A 11 -13.14 21.94 -2.31
N THR A 12 -12.55 20.75 -2.40
CA THR A 12 -13.19 19.43 -2.25
C THR A 12 -12.19 18.51 -1.56
N VAL A 13 -12.66 17.57 -0.76
CA VAL A 13 -11.78 16.51 -0.26
C VAL A 13 -11.43 15.56 -1.43
N PRO A 14 -10.15 15.27 -1.69
CA PRO A 14 -9.76 14.34 -2.74
C PRO A 14 -10.36 12.95 -2.51
N GLU A 15 -10.99 12.38 -3.54
CA GLU A 15 -11.54 11.01 -3.48
C GLU A 15 -10.48 9.97 -3.14
N CYS A 16 -9.22 10.22 -3.49
CA CYS A 16 -8.09 9.35 -3.17
C CYS A 16 -7.90 9.13 -1.66
N LEU A 17 -8.27 10.09 -0.81
CA LEU A 17 -8.18 9.93 0.64
C LEU A 17 -9.20 8.93 1.18
N CYS A 18 -10.32 8.74 0.46
CA CYS A 18 -11.37 7.82 0.83
C CYS A 18 -10.99 6.36 0.59
N ALA A 19 -10.00 6.10 -0.27
CA ALA A 19 -9.52 4.77 -0.60
C ALA A 19 -8.44 4.24 0.37
N LEU A 20 -8.20 4.94 1.49
CA LEU A 20 -7.17 4.60 2.48
C LEU A 20 -7.79 3.93 3.71
N PRO A 21 -7.91 2.59 3.76
CA PRO A 21 -8.70 1.90 4.79
C PRO A 21 -8.15 2.01 6.22
N VAL A 22 -6.89 2.42 6.40
CA VAL A 22 -6.22 2.55 7.71
C VAL A 22 -6.24 4.00 8.25
N LEU A 23 -7.02 4.89 7.62
CA LEU A 23 -6.98 6.31 7.93
C LEU A 23 -7.92 6.64 9.10
N GLN A 24 -7.31 6.92 10.25
CA GLN A 24 -8.01 7.22 11.50
C GLN A 24 -8.29 8.71 11.70
N LYS A 25 -7.41 9.59 11.22
CA LYS A 25 -7.54 11.02 11.44
C LYS A 25 -7.31 11.81 10.16
N ILE A 26 -8.27 12.67 9.83
CA ILE A 26 -8.19 13.59 8.69
C ILE A 26 -8.35 15.01 9.23
N LEU A 27 -7.27 15.80 9.14
CA LEU A 27 -7.28 17.20 9.52
C LEU A 27 -7.30 18.07 8.25
N LEU A 28 -8.41 18.79 8.04
CA LEU A 28 -8.64 19.66 6.88
C LEU A 28 -9.02 21.09 7.28
N GLY A 29 -8.79 21.50 8.53
CA GLY A 29 -9.03 22.86 9.00
C GLY A 29 -8.24 23.91 8.21
N GLY A 30 -8.76 25.12 8.08
CA GLY A 30 -8.13 26.18 7.28
C GLY A 30 -8.20 25.96 5.75
N ASN A 31 -9.13 25.13 5.27
CA ASN A 31 -9.40 24.92 3.83
C ASN A 31 -10.74 25.53 3.39
N LYS A 32 -11.01 25.55 2.08
CA LYS A 32 -12.27 26.07 1.51
C LYS A 32 -13.18 24.95 1.00
N ILE A 33 -13.28 23.86 1.75
CA ILE A 33 -13.99 22.64 1.34
C ILE A 33 -15.49 22.93 1.24
N LYS A 34 -16.03 22.73 0.04
CA LYS A 34 -17.46 22.94 -0.26
C LYS A 34 -18.25 21.64 -0.26
N LYS A 35 -17.58 20.53 -0.60
CA LYS A 35 -18.20 19.22 -0.77
C LYS A 35 -17.33 18.13 -0.15
N ILE A 36 -18.00 17.22 0.54
CA ILE A 36 -17.42 15.95 0.98
C ILE A 36 -17.73 14.91 -0.12
N PRO A 37 -16.74 14.14 -0.58
CA PRO A 37 -16.91 13.12 -1.59
C PRO A 37 -17.80 12.00 -1.04
N LYS A 38 -18.62 11.42 -1.92
CA LYS A 38 -19.48 10.28 -1.57
C LYS A 38 -18.66 9.13 -0.99
N GLY A 39 -17.45 8.90 -1.52
CA GLY A 39 -16.56 7.83 -1.08
C GLY A 39 -16.11 7.90 0.38
N ILE A 40 -16.37 8.97 1.14
CA ILE A 40 -16.00 9.06 2.56
C ILE A 40 -16.60 7.92 3.40
N HIS A 41 -17.70 7.30 2.94
CA HIS A 41 -18.28 6.10 3.55
C HIS A 41 -17.29 4.92 3.62
N GLN A 42 -16.28 4.85 2.75
CA GLN A 42 -15.29 3.77 2.73
C GLN A 42 -14.38 3.80 3.96
N LEU A 43 -14.30 4.94 4.64
CA LEU A 43 -13.53 5.12 5.87
C LEU A 43 -14.37 4.89 7.13
N GLN A 44 -15.62 4.40 7.01
CA GLN A 44 -16.53 4.22 8.15
C GLN A 44 -15.98 3.29 9.24
N ASP A 45 -15.10 2.35 8.86
CA ASP A 45 -14.55 1.34 9.76
C ASP A 45 -13.29 1.82 10.50
N SER A 46 -12.61 2.85 10.01
CA SER A 46 -11.32 3.31 10.56
C SER A 46 -11.27 4.77 10.97
N LEU A 47 -12.09 5.65 10.38
CA LEU A 47 -12.04 7.09 10.63
C LEU A 47 -12.63 7.43 12.01
N GLN A 48 -11.78 7.94 12.87
CA GLN A 48 -12.11 8.37 14.23
C GLN A 48 -12.24 9.89 14.34
N THR A 49 -11.57 10.65 13.47
CA THR A 49 -11.58 12.12 13.53
C THR A 49 -11.55 12.74 12.13
N LEU A 50 -12.48 13.66 11.87
CA LEU A 50 -12.53 14.48 10.67
C LEU A 50 -12.71 15.94 11.09
N SER A 51 -11.66 16.74 10.92
CA SER A 51 -11.70 18.20 11.17
C SER A 51 -11.89 18.92 9.85
N VAL A 52 -13.00 19.65 9.68
CA VAL A 52 -13.30 20.45 8.47
C VAL A 52 -13.96 21.76 8.88
N ASP A 53 -13.62 22.86 8.20
CA ASP A 53 -14.27 24.15 8.42
C ASP A 53 -15.73 24.14 7.93
N THR A 54 -16.67 24.32 8.85
CA THR A 54 -18.11 24.26 8.54
C THR A 54 -18.64 25.48 7.78
N ASP A 55 -17.87 26.55 7.70
CA ASP A 55 -18.29 27.83 7.11
C ASP A 55 -18.55 27.74 5.60
N HIS A 56 -17.90 26.79 4.93
CA HIS A 56 -17.92 26.66 3.47
C HIS A 56 -18.61 25.39 2.95
N LEU A 57 -19.03 24.49 3.84
CA LEU A 57 -19.72 23.25 3.49
C LEU A 57 -21.13 23.52 2.94
N HIS A 58 -21.53 22.72 1.96
CA HIS A 58 -22.91 22.69 1.45
C HIS A 58 -23.81 21.78 2.31
N GLU A 59 -25.11 22.07 2.38
CA GLU A 59 -26.09 21.17 3.00
C GLU A 59 -26.13 19.81 2.25
N PRO A 60 -26.31 18.67 2.95
CA PRO A 60 -26.66 18.53 4.38
C PRO A 60 -25.47 18.51 5.35
N TYR A 61 -24.24 18.40 4.85
CA TYR A 61 -23.03 18.23 5.68
C TYR A 61 -22.77 19.41 6.61
N LYS A 62 -23.09 20.64 6.18
CA LYS A 62 -22.99 21.84 7.02
C LYS A 62 -23.79 21.72 8.33
N SER A 63 -25.04 21.22 8.24
CA SER A 63 -25.90 21.04 9.41
C SER A 63 -25.49 19.86 10.29
N LEU A 64 -24.88 18.82 9.71
CA LEU A 64 -24.44 17.62 10.43
C LEU A 64 -23.23 17.89 11.33
N PHE A 65 -22.20 18.56 10.81
CA PHE A 65 -21.03 18.95 11.61
C PHE A 65 -21.38 19.91 12.76
N LYS A 66 -22.43 20.72 12.60
CA LYS A 66 -22.87 21.66 13.63
C LYS A 66 -23.73 21.03 14.72
N LYS A 67 -24.36 19.87 14.46
CA LYS A 67 -25.36 19.27 15.36
C LYS A 67 -24.95 17.93 15.97
N VAL A 68 -24.29 17.03 15.24
CA VAL A 68 -24.27 15.60 15.64
C VAL A 68 -22.92 14.88 15.47
N GLY A 69 -21.89 15.51 14.91
CA GLY A 69 -20.52 14.95 14.90
C GLY A 69 -20.24 13.97 13.74
N LEU A 70 -19.12 13.25 13.84
CA LEU A 70 -18.56 12.42 12.76
C LEU A 70 -19.46 11.25 12.34
N GLU A 71 -20.08 10.57 13.31
CA GLU A 71 -20.86 9.35 13.06
C GLU A 71 -22.05 9.61 12.14
N ASP A 72 -22.77 10.72 12.32
CA ASP A 72 -23.90 11.07 11.46
C ASP A 72 -23.48 11.58 10.09
N VAL A 73 -22.29 12.19 9.99
CA VAL A 73 -21.68 12.52 8.71
C VAL A 73 -21.38 11.25 7.92
N LEU A 74 -20.86 10.22 8.58
CA LEU A 74 -20.61 8.91 7.98
C LEU A 74 -21.93 8.18 7.65
N ARG A 75 -22.93 8.19 8.55
CA ARG A 75 -24.26 7.63 8.28
C ARG A 75 -24.93 8.28 7.07
N GLN A 76 -24.86 9.62 6.96
CA GLN A 76 -25.39 10.33 5.80
C GLN A 76 -24.63 9.97 4.52
N ALA A 77 -23.30 9.88 4.59
CA ALA A 77 -22.49 9.46 3.44
C ALA A 77 -22.78 8.02 2.99
N CYS A 78 -22.99 7.09 3.94
CA CYS A 78 -23.40 5.72 3.64
C CYS A 78 -24.81 5.67 3.03
N SER A 79 -25.73 6.49 3.54
CA SER A 79 -27.08 6.63 2.97
C SER A 79 -27.05 7.20 1.54
N ASP A 80 -26.22 8.23 1.29
CA ASP A 80 -26.02 8.83 -0.04
C ASP A 80 -25.39 7.84 -1.06
N ALA A 81 -24.68 6.83 -0.56
CA ALA A 81 -24.01 5.79 -1.35
C ALA A 81 -24.81 4.47 -1.45
N GLY A 82 -25.91 4.33 -0.71
CA GLY A 82 -26.74 3.11 -0.70
C GLY A 82 -26.12 1.94 0.07
N VAL A 83 -25.27 2.22 1.06
CA VAL A 83 -24.56 1.23 1.89
C VAL A 83 -25.07 1.30 3.33
N GLU A 84 -25.26 0.14 3.99
CA GLU A 84 -25.60 0.11 5.42
C GLU A 84 -24.39 0.53 6.28
N TYR A 85 -24.62 1.45 7.22
CA TYR A 85 -23.58 1.92 8.14
C TYR A 85 -23.33 0.87 9.22
N THR A 86 -22.14 0.25 9.21
CA THR A 86 -21.77 -0.84 10.12
C THR A 86 -21.09 -0.39 11.43
N GLY A 87 -20.81 0.90 11.59
CA GLY A 87 -20.14 1.46 12.77
C GLY A 87 -18.65 1.11 12.84
N VAL A 88 -17.89 1.88 13.62
CA VAL A 88 -16.44 1.67 13.79
C VAL A 88 -16.23 0.34 14.51
N LYS A 89 -15.68 -0.67 13.81
CA LYS A 89 -15.20 -1.89 14.46
C LYS A 89 -13.94 -1.54 15.24
N GLU A 90 -14.02 -1.63 16.56
CA GLU A 90 -12.84 -1.64 17.42
C GLU A 90 -11.93 -2.78 16.94
N LEU A 91 -10.73 -2.44 16.47
CA LEU A 91 -9.73 -3.41 16.02
C LEU A 91 -9.42 -4.36 17.18
N GLU A 92 -9.92 -5.59 17.12
CA GLU A 92 -9.46 -6.66 17.98
C GLU A 92 -7.96 -6.88 17.73
N VAL A 93 -7.19 -6.76 18.81
CA VAL A 93 -5.77 -7.06 18.86
C VAL A 93 -5.57 -8.52 18.46
N VAL A 94 -5.03 -8.74 17.26
CA VAL A 94 -4.54 -10.05 16.84
C VAL A 94 -3.32 -10.37 17.72
N THR A 95 -3.53 -11.17 18.76
CA THR A 95 -2.45 -11.94 19.37
C THR A 95 -2.21 -13.16 18.49
N ASP A 96 -1.04 -13.20 17.84
CA ASP A 96 -0.59 -14.32 17.04
C ASP A 96 -0.55 -15.61 17.88
N ASP A 97 -1.34 -16.61 17.50
CA ASP A 97 -1.15 -17.98 17.97
C ASP A 97 -1.36 -18.98 16.82
N TYR A 98 -0.24 -19.44 16.26
CA TYR A 98 -0.20 -20.46 15.22
C TYR A 98 -0.43 -21.84 15.84
N SER A 99 -1.70 -22.23 15.98
CA SER A 99 -2.05 -23.65 15.86
C SER A 99 -3.51 -23.87 15.49
N ASN A 100 -3.67 -24.46 14.30
CA ASN A 100 -4.70 -25.45 13.98
C ASN A 100 -6.13 -24.96 13.71
N VAL A 101 -6.47 -24.61 12.45
CA VAL A 101 -7.81 -24.88 11.90
C VAL A 101 -7.73 -25.26 10.41
N THR A 102 -7.82 -26.55 10.13
CA THR A 102 -8.46 -27.06 8.92
C THR A 102 -9.96 -26.84 9.05
N SER A 103 -10.52 -25.91 8.28
CA SER A 103 -11.83 -25.99 7.59
C SER A 103 -12.28 -24.61 7.11
N LYS A 104 -12.06 -24.37 5.83
CA LYS A 104 -12.96 -23.72 4.87
C LYS A 104 -14.04 -22.79 5.49
N THR A 105 -13.76 -21.49 5.51
CA THR A 105 -14.76 -20.47 5.22
C THR A 105 -14.16 -19.50 4.21
N VAL A 106 -14.86 -19.36 3.09
CA VAL A 106 -14.59 -18.41 2.02
C VAL A 106 -15.12 -17.07 2.51
N ILE A 107 -14.24 -16.12 2.82
CA ILE A 107 -14.61 -14.72 3.04
C ILE A 107 -13.52 -13.86 2.35
N ASP A 108 -13.99 -13.04 1.41
CA ASP A 108 -13.24 -12.09 0.60
C ASP A 108 -12.53 -11.02 1.45
N GLU A 109 -11.20 -11.00 1.45
CA GLU A 109 -10.40 -9.93 2.05
C GLU A 109 -9.51 -9.14 1.08
N ASP A 110 -9.64 -9.31 -0.25
CA ASP A 110 -8.64 -8.75 -1.17
C ASP A 110 -9.20 -7.94 -2.35
N SER A 111 -10.45 -7.46 -2.28
CA SER A 111 -11.10 -6.87 -3.45
C SER A 111 -10.62 -5.46 -3.81
N GLY A 112 -10.13 -4.64 -2.88
CA GLY A 112 -9.75 -3.24 -3.17
C GLY A 112 -8.41 -3.09 -3.92
N PHE A 113 -7.38 -3.81 -3.46
CA PHE A 113 -6.08 -3.88 -4.15
C PHE A 113 -6.20 -4.66 -5.45
N SER A 114 -6.94 -5.79 -5.44
CA SER A 114 -7.27 -6.54 -6.64
C SER A 114 -8.07 -5.71 -7.64
N THR A 115 -9.03 -4.87 -7.22
CA THR A 115 -9.82 -4.02 -8.14
C THR A 115 -8.97 -2.90 -8.75
N THR A 116 -8.08 -2.28 -7.97
CA THR A 116 -7.19 -1.24 -8.50
C THR A 116 -6.13 -1.83 -9.43
N MET A 117 -5.56 -2.98 -9.05
CA MET A 117 -4.60 -3.72 -9.87
C MET A 117 -5.26 -4.28 -11.13
N THR A 118 -6.49 -4.78 -11.06
CA THR A 118 -7.25 -5.22 -12.23
C THR A 118 -7.60 -4.07 -13.15
N ASN A 119 -8.00 -2.90 -12.62
CA ASN A 119 -8.23 -1.70 -13.43
C ASN A 119 -6.95 -1.21 -14.13
N TYR A 120 -5.81 -1.20 -13.42
CA TYR A 120 -4.51 -0.86 -14.02
C TYR A 120 -4.12 -1.88 -15.09
N MET A 121 -4.25 -3.17 -14.80
CA MET A 121 -3.95 -4.26 -15.75
C MET A 121 -4.87 -4.20 -16.97
N MET A 122 -6.16 -3.88 -16.80
CA MET A 122 -7.10 -3.66 -17.91
C MET A 122 -6.71 -2.44 -18.74
N LYS A 123 -6.37 -1.31 -18.13
CA LYS A 123 -5.92 -0.11 -18.84
C LYS A 123 -4.61 -0.35 -19.60
N LYS A 124 -3.67 -1.08 -18.99
CA LYS A 124 -2.40 -1.47 -19.61
C LYS A 124 -2.61 -2.46 -20.76
N ARG A 125 -3.55 -3.39 -20.61
CA ARG A 125 -3.97 -4.31 -21.68
C ARG A 125 -4.63 -3.56 -22.83
N GLN A 126 -5.45 -2.55 -22.55
CA GLN A 126 -6.05 -1.68 -23.56
C GLN A 126 -4.98 -0.91 -24.33
N GLN A 127 -4.04 -0.26 -23.64
CA GLN A 127 -2.92 0.42 -24.28
C GLN A 127 -2.07 -0.52 -25.15
N MET A 128 -1.83 -1.75 -24.69
CA MET A 128 -1.13 -2.75 -25.49
C MET A 128 -1.92 -3.16 -26.73
N GLN A 129 -3.24 -3.31 -26.63
CA GLN A 129 -4.11 -3.59 -27.77
C GLN A 129 -4.16 -2.42 -28.76
N ASP A 130 -4.23 -1.19 -28.27
CA ASP A 130 -4.20 0.03 -29.10
C ASP A 130 -2.87 0.13 -29.86
N ASN A 131 -1.75 -0.15 -29.19
CA ASN A 131 -0.44 -0.20 -29.84
C ASN A 131 -0.36 -1.32 -30.90
N ILE A 132 -0.86 -2.52 -30.61
CA ILE A 132 -0.92 -3.62 -31.58
C ILE A 132 -1.79 -3.24 -32.78
N ALA A 133 -2.91 -2.56 -32.56
CA ALA A 133 -3.79 -2.11 -33.64
C ALA A 133 -3.08 -1.09 -34.54
N LEU A 134 -2.39 -0.11 -33.94
CA LEU A 134 -1.61 0.89 -34.68
C LEU A 134 -0.44 0.26 -35.45
N GLU A 135 0.22 -0.73 -34.88
CA GLU A 135 1.29 -1.50 -35.55
C GLU A 135 0.74 -2.27 -36.76
N ARG A 136 -0.43 -2.93 -36.61
CA ARG A 136 -1.11 -3.63 -37.73
C ARG A 136 -1.53 -2.68 -38.85
N GLU A 137 -2.03 -1.50 -38.52
CA GLU A 137 -2.40 -0.49 -39.52
C GLU A 137 -1.14 -0.03 -40.29
N ARG A 138 -0.02 0.18 -39.61
CA ARG A 138 1.27 0.43 -40.25
C ARG A 138 1.74 -0.73 -41.12
N GLU A 139 1.59 -1.98 -40.68
CA GLU A 139 1.93 -3.16 -41.48
C GLU A 139 1.07 -3.23 -42.76
N GLU A 140 -0.22 -2.93 -42.67
CA GLU A 140 -1.12 -2.87 -43.82
C GLU A 140 -0.72 -1.75 -44.79
N GLN A 141 -0.43 -0.55 -44.28
CA GLN A 141 0.10 0.55 -45.09
C GLN A 141 1.43 0.18 -45.76
N ASN A 142 2.32 -0.53 -45.06
CA ASN A 142 3.57 -1.01 -45.63
C ASN A 142 3.33 -2.07 -46.72
N ALA A 143 2.37 -2.97 -46.53
CA ALA A 143 1.98 -3.97 -47.52
C ALA A 143 1.38 -3.31 -48.78
N ASP A 144 0.51 -2.32 -48.62
CA ASP A 144 -0.08 -1.55 -49.72
C ASP A 144 1.00 -0.79 -50.50
N GLN A 145 1.98 -0.19 -49.80
CA GLN A 145 3.12 0.46 -50.44
C GLN A 145 3.95 -0.53 -51.26
N LEU A 146 4.23 -1.72 -50.71
CA LEU A 146 4.93 -2.80 -51.41
C LEU A 146 4.16 -3.26 -52.66
N GLU A 147 2.85 -3.44 -52.55
CA GLU A 147 2.00 -3.82 -53.69
C GLU A 147 1.99 -2.74 -54.77
N MET A 148 1.89 -1.47 -54.38
CA MET A 148 1.97 -0.35 -55.33
C MET A 148 3.32 -0.31 -56.05
N ILE A 149 4.43 -0.55 -55.34
CA ILE A 149 5.78 -0.61 -55.93
C ILE A 149 5.88 -1.78 -56.91
N LEU A 150 5.41 -2.97 -56.52
CA LEU A 150 5.41 -4.17 -57.37
C LEU A 150 4.59 -3.94 -58.63
N LYS A 151 3.39 -3.34 -58.51
CA LYS A 151 2.52 -3.03 -59.64
C LYS A 151 3.17 -2.03 -60.59
N LYS A 152 3.73 -0.92 -60.07
CA LYS A 152 4.48 0.05 -60.89
C LYS A 152 5.67 -0.61 -61.60
N SER A 153 6.43 -1.45 -60.90
CA SER A 153 7.54 -2.21 -61.50
C SER A 153 7.08 -3.13 -62.64
N LEU A 154 5.94 -3.80 -62.45
CA LEU A 154 5.39 -4.73 -63.42
C LEU A 154 4.80 -4.01 -64.65
N ASP A 155 4.11 -2.91 -64.45
CA ASP A 155 3.60 -2.05 -65.53
C ASP A 155 4.76 -1.41 -66.31
N ASN A 156 5.82 -0.98 -65.63
CA ASN A 156 7.02 -0.46 -66.28
C ASN A 156 7.74 -1.54 -67.11
N LYS A 157 7.84 -2.78 -66.63
CA LYS A 157 8.40 -3.89 -67.42
C LYS A 157 7.57 -4.17 -68.67
N LYS A 158 6.23 -4.12 -68.57
CA LYS A 158 5.33 -4.26 -69.73
C LYS A 158 5.53 -3.13 -70.73
N GLN A 159 5.64 -1.88 -70.25
CA GLN A 159 5.90 -0.72 -71.10
C GLN A 159 7.25 -0.84 -71.83
N MET A 160 8.32 -1.22 -71.11
CA MET A 160 9.63 -1.46 -71.74
C MET A 160 9.57 -2.56 -72.80
N CYS A 161 8.85 -3.66 -72.55
CA CYS A 161 8.67 -4.71 -73.54
C CYS A 161 7.89 -4.21 -74.78
N SER A 162 6.87 -3.38 -74.59
CA SER A 162 6.10 -2.76 -75.68
C SER A 162 6.97 -1.82 -76.52
N ASP A 163 7.73 -0.95 -75.87
CA ASP A 163 8.57 0.05 -76.55
C ASP A 163 9.72 -0.59 -77.34
N ILE A 164 10.29 -1.70 -76.84
CA ILE A 164 11.32 -2.49 -77.54
C ILE A 164 10.75 -3.13 -78.82
N LEU A 165 9.46 -3.47 -78.84
CA LEU A 165 8.77 -3.99 -80.02
C LEU A 165 8.45 -2.89 -81.05
N ASP A 166 8.26 -1.64 -80.61
CA ASP A 166 7.82 -0.53 -81.47
C ASP A 166 8.97 0.26 -82.14
N SER A 167 10.17 0.34 -81.55
CA SER A 167 11.32 1.03 -82.19
C SER A 167 12.68 0.44 -81.77
N PRO A 168 13.27 -0.46 -82.58
CA PRO A 168 14.53 -1.15 -82.26
C PRO A 168 15.82 -0.31 -82.36
N ASP A 169 15.80 0.86 -83.00
CA ASP A 169 17.02 1.50 -83.55
C ASP A 169 17.55 2.70 -82.72
N ASP A 170 16.80 3.19 -81.72
CA ASP A 170 17.17 4.38 -80.92
C ASP A 170 17.86 4.00 -79.58
N THR A 171 19.09 3.53 -79.69
CA THR A 171 19.88 3.01 -78.55
C THR A 171 20.14 4.04 -77.44
N ALA A 172 20.28 5.33 -77.75
CA ALA A 172 20.61 6.37 -76.78
C ALA A 172 19.46 6.68 -75.80
N GLU A 173 18.21 6.68 -76.28
CA GLU A 173 17.04 6.88 -75.41
C GLU A 173 16.84 5.71 -74.43
N TYR A 174 17.10 4.48 -74.89
CA TYR A 174 17.04 3.29 -74.05
C TYR A 174 17.99 3.38 -72.84
N TYR A 175 19.26 3.72 -73.06
CA TYR A 175 20.24 3.82 -71.98
C TYR A 175 19.91 4.94 -70.99
N ASN A 176 19.37 6.07 -71.47
CA ASN A 176 18.99 7.19 -70.62
C ASN A 176 17.79 6.85 -69.73
N ARG A 177 16.76 6.16 -70.28
CA ARG A 177 15.62 5.66 -69.50
C ARG A 177 16.05 4.59 -68.49
N LYS A 178 16.93 3.66 -68.88
CA LYS A 178 17.50 2.64 -67.98
C LYS A 178 18.25 3.28 -66.81
N TYR A 179 19.07 4.30 -67.09
CA TYR A 179 19.82 5.03 -66.05
C TYR A 179 18.89 5.78 -65.10
N LYS A 180 17.88 6.50 -65.61
CA LYS A 180 16.86 7.16 -64.78
C LYS A 180 16.12 6.17 -63.87
N HIS A 181 15.80 4.98 -64.38
CA HIS A 181 15.17 3.94 -63.57
C HIS A 181 16.08 3.40 -62.48
N GLN A 182 17.36 3.19 -62.79
CA GLN A 182 18.35 2.76 -61.81
C GLN A 182 18.49 3.79 -60.69
N GLN A 183 18.49 5.08 -61.04
CA GLN A 183 18.53 6.18 -60.08
C GLN A 183 17.27 6.21 -59.20
N MET A 184 16.08 6.08 -59.80
CA MET A 184 14.81 6.04 -59.05
C MET A 184 14.75 4.85 -58.08
N GLN A 185 15.31 3.70 -58.45
CA GLN A 185 15.37 2.53 -57.58
C GLN A 185 16.30 2.75 -56.38
N ILE A 186 17.46 3.37 -56.60
CA ILE A 186 18.40 3.74 -55.53
C ILE A 186 17.78 4.77 -54.59
N ASP A 187 17.08 5.77 -55.12
CA ASP A 187 16.44 6.82 -54.32
C ASP A 187 15.29 6.24 -53.46
N LEU A 188 14.49 5.33 -54.03
CA LEU A 188 13.46 4.61 -53.29
C LEU A 188 14.05 3.74 -52.17
N GLU A 189 15.14 3.02 -52.43
CA GLU A 189 15.81 2.21 -51.40
C GLU A 189 16.38 3.08 -50.28
N ARG A 190 16.92 4.25 -50.60
CA ARG A 190 17.39 5.23 -49.59
C ARG A 190 16.25 5.73 -48.70
N GLN A 191 15.11 6.08 -49.30
CA GLN A 191 13.95 6.54 -48.53
C GLN A 191 13.45 5.45 -47.57
N LEU A 192 13.35 4.21 -48.04
CA LEU A 192 12.94 3.07 -47.21
C LEU A 192 13.89 2.83 -46.04
N ARG A 193 15.20 2.88 -46.27
CA ARG A 193 16.21 2.76 -45.20
C ARG A 193 16.09 3.90 -44.18
N GLN A 194 15.91 5.13 -44.66
CA GLN A 194 15.77 6.28 -43.78
C GLN A 194 14.53 6.16 -42.88
N THR A 195 13.38 5.77 -43.42
CA THR A 195 12.16 5.56 -42.63
C THR A 195 12.33 4.44 -41.60
N GLN A 196 13.03 3.35 -41.96
CA GLN A 196 13.33 2.27 -41.02
C GLN A 196 14.25 2.73 -39.89
N ASP A 197 15.30 3.50 -40.20
CA ASP A 197 16.23 4.04 -39.21
C ASP A 197 15.53 5.01 -38.24
N GLU A 198 14.62 5.86 -38.75
CA GLU A 198 13.82 6.78 -37.94
C GLU A 198 12.90 6.02 -36.96
N GLU A 199 12.24 4.96 -37.43
CA GLU A 199 11.37 4.11 -36.61
C GLU A 199 12.16 3.40 -35.52
N VAL A 200 13.25 2.72 -35.87
CA VAL A 200 14.13 2.05 -34.91
C VAL A 200 14.64 3.05 -33.87
N GLY A 201 14.96 4.28 -34.29
CA GLY A 201 15.35 5.36 -33.39
C GLY A 201 14.28 5.68 -32.32
N VAL A 202 13.01 5.75 -32.71
CA VAL A 202 11.89 5.98 -31.77
C VAL A 202 11.73 4.80 -30.81
N TYR A 203 11.82 3.55 -31.28
CA TYR A 203 11.74 2.37 -30.40
C TYR A 203 12.88 2.32 -29.38
N LEU A 204 14.12 2.62 -29.82
CA LEU A 204 15.28 2.66 -28.92
C LEU A 204 15.15 3.76 -27.88
N ALA A 205 14.70 4.97 -28.28
CA ALA A 205 14.48 6.08 -27.35
C ALA A 205 13.39 5.75 -26.30
N ASN A 206 12.29 5.14 -26.74
CA ASN A 206 11.23 4.70 -25.84
C ASN A 206 11.69 3.59 -24.88
N THR A 207 12.55 2.69 -25.34
CA THR A 207 13.12 1.61 -24.50
C THR A 207 14.04 2.20 -23.44
N ALA A 208 14.97 3.08 -23.84
CA ALA A 208 15.86 3.78 -22.91
C ALA A 208 15.08 4.61 -21.87
N SER A 209 14.00 5.29 -22.27
CA SER A 209 13.16 6.04 -21.32
C SER A 209 12.46 5.12 -20.31
N LYS A 210 12.05 3.91 -20.72
CA LYS A 210 11.46 2.92 -19.81
C LYS A 210 12.52 2.38 -18.84
N ASP A 211 13.71 2.08 -19.33
CA ASP A 211 14.82 1.58 -18.50
C ASP A 211 15.20 2.60 -17.42
N ASN A 212 15.31 3.88 -17.78
CA ASN A 212 15.55 4.96 -16.81
C ASN A 212 14.45 5.05 -15.74
N MET A 213 13.18 4.87 -16.12
CA MET A 213 12.06 4.91 -15.16
C MET A 213 12.08 3.70 -14.22
N VAL A 214 12.45 2.52 -14.73
CA VAL A 214 12.62 1.31 -13.92
C VAL A 214 13.77 1.47 -12.92
N GLU A 215 14.89 2.06 -13.35
CA GLU A 215 16.02 2.37 -12.45
C GLU A 215 15.61 3.33 -11.32
N ASP A 216 14.89 4.42 -11.63
CA ASP A 216 14.40 5.37 -10.63
C ASP A 216 13.43 4.70 -9.64
N MET A 217 12.45 3.94 -10.13
CA MET A 217 11.53 3.18 -9.28
C MET A 217 12.28 2.19 -8.37
N THR A 218 13.31 1.52 -8.89
CA THR A 218 14.12 0.58 -8.11
C THR A 218 14.94 1.30 -7.04
N ALA A 219 15.48 2.47 -7.36
CA ALA A 219 16.22 3.30 -6.41
C ALA A 219 15.31 3.80 -5.27
N GLN A 220 14.09 4.24 -5.59
CA GLN A 220 13.09 4.65 -4.61
C GLN A 220 12.67 3.49 -3.70
N GLN A 221 12.40 2.31 -4.27
CA GLN A 221 12.07 1.12 -3.48
C GLN A 221 13.19 0.77 -2.50
N ASN A 222 14.44 0.75 -2.97
CA ASN A 222 15.61 0.47 -2.13
C ASN A 222 15.84 1.53 -1.03
N ALA A 223 15.36 2.76 -1.20
CA ALA A 223 15.42 3.79 -0.18
C ALA A 223 14.37 3.54 0.92
N VAL A 224 13.13 3.26 0.52
CA VAL A 224 12.04 2.90 1.44
C VAL A 224 12.39 1.65 2.25
N ASP A 225 12.93 0.62 1.60
CA ASP A 225 13.32 -0.62 2.29
C ASP A 225 14.43 -0.38 3.34
N ARG A 226 15.34 0.56 3.08
CA ARG A 226 16.38 0.96 4.04
C ARG A 226 15.80 1.71 5.23
N GLU A 227 14.86 2.61 5.00
CA GLU A 227 14.18 3.34 6.07
C GLU A 227 13.36 2.38 6.95
N LEU A 228 12.60 1.47 6.34
CA LEU A 228 11.84 0.44 7.06
C LEU A 228 12.76 -0.43 7.91
N LYS A 229 13.89 -0.89 7.34
CA LYS A 229 14.86 -1.67 8.09
C LYS A 229 15.38 -0.92 9.32
N GLY A 230 15.70 0.36 9.18
CA GLY A 230 16.15 1.19 10.30
C GLY A 230 15.08 1.33 11.40
N ILE A 231 13.81 1.53 11.02
CA ILE A 231 12.70 1.61 11.98
C ILE A 231 12.52 0.30 12.74
N VAL A 232 12.59 -0.84 12.03
CA VAL A 232 12.49 -2.17 12.64
C VAL A 232 13.63 -2.40 13.63
N GLU A 233 14.88 -2.07 13.26
CA GLU A 233 16.03 -2.21 14.16
C GLU A 233 15.90 -1.37 15.44
N VAL A 234 15.43 -0.12 15.32
CA VAL A 234 15.18 0.75 16.48
C VAL A 234 14.08 0.17 17.36
N LYS A 235 12.95 -0.23 16.79
CA LYS A 235 11.83 -0.82 17.52
C LYS A 235 12.24 -2.10 18.25
N ASP A 236 12.99 -2.98 17.59
CA ASP A 236 13.49 -4.22 18.19
C ASP A 236 14.42 -3.92 19.37
N SER A 237 15.28 -2.90 19.23
CA SER A 237 16.17 -2.47 20.31
C SER A 237 15.41 -1.91 21.53
N GLU A 238 14.37 -1.10 21.31
CA GLU A 238 13.51 -0.56 22.36
C GLU A 238 12.73 -1.68 23.05
N HIS A 239 12.20 -2.63 22.27
CA HIS A 239 11.51 -3.80 22.82
C HIS A 239 12.43 -4.65 23.71
N CYS A 240 13.68 -4.86 23.29
CA CYS A 240 14.66 -5.56 24.12
C CYS A 240 14.99 -4.79 25.41
N HIS A 241 15.08 -3.47 25.35
CA HIS A 241 15.32 -2.64 26.53
C HIS A 241 14.16 -2.70 27.52
N LEU A 242 12.92 -2.58 27.04
CA LEU A 242 11.72 -2.66 27.87
C LEU A 242 11.59 -4.04 28.55
N LEU A 243 11.87 -5.12 27.82
CA LEU A 243 11.90 -6.46 28.39
C LEU A 243 12.96 -6.60 29.49
N ALA A 244 14.14 -6.02 29.29
CA ALA A 244 15.20 -6.04 30.30
C ALA A 244 14.80 -5.27 31.57
N ASP A 245 14.17 -4.10 31.41
CA ASP A 245 13.69 -3.28 32.53
C ASP A 245 12.57 -3.98 33.30
N LEU A 246 11.62 -4.63 32.60
CA LEU A 246 10.57 -5.43 33.23
C LEU A 246 11.16 -6.58 34.05
N LEU A 247 12.11 -7.31 33.48
CA LEU A 247 12.76 -8.45 34.15
C LEU A 247 13.57 -7.98 35.38
N ALA A 248 14.21 -6.81 35.31
CA ALA A 248 14.86 -6.20 36.47
C ALA A 248 13.84 -5.78 37.55
N GLY A 249 12.69 -5.23 37.14
CA GLY A 249 11.57 -4.92 38.02
C GLY A 249 11.05 -6.16 38.74
N GLU A 250 10.80 -7.25 38.02
CA GLU A 250 10.34 -8.53 38.57
C GLU A 250 11.31 -9.05 39.63
N LYS A 251 12.62 -9.09 39.33
CA LYS A 251 13.65 -9.51 40.31
C LYS A 251 13.65 -8.65 41.56
N ASN A 252 13.49 -7.34 41.43
CA ASN A 252 13.39 -6.44 42.59
C ASN A 252 12.14 -6.73 43.41
N THR A 253 10.99 -6.95 42.77
CA THR A 253 9.75 -7.30 43.49
C THR A 253 9.87 -8.66 44.19
N GLU A 254 10.51 -9.64 43.56
CA GLU A 254 10.77 -10.96 44.13
C GLU A 254 11.69 -10.85 45.36
N ALA A 255 12.76 -10.06 45.27
CA ALA A 255 13.66 -9.81 46.40
C ALA A 255 12.94 -9.17 47.59
N VAL A 256 12.13 -8.14 47.34
CA VAL A 256 11.31 -7.49 48.39
C VAL A 256 10.32 -8.47 49.00
N MET A 257 9.67 -9.31 48.18
CA MET A 257 8.72 -10.31 48.66
C MET A 257 9.42 -11.36 49.54
N GLN A 258 10.61 -11.84 49.14
CA GLN A 258 11.41 -12.75 49.95
C GLN A 258 11.81 -12.11 51.30
N GLU A 259 12.18 -10.83 51.31
CA GLU A 259 12.51 -10.12 52.54
C GLU A 259 11.31 -10.05 53.49
N ILE A 260 10.12 -9.70 52.99
CA ILE A 260 8.87 -9.67 53.77
C ILE A 260 8.55 -11.05 54.34
N ILE A 261 8.65 -12.11 53.53
CA ILE A 261 8.39 -13.49 53.97
C ILE A 261 9.37 -13.88 55.10
N SER A 262 10.66 -13.56 54.94
CA SER A 262 11.68 -13.87 55.94
C SER A 262 11.44 -13.13 57.26
N ALA A 263 11.05 -11.85 57.19
CA ALA A 263 10.73 -11.03 58.36
C ALA A 263 9.47 -11.53 59.08
N ALA A 264 8.44 -11.94 58.34
CA ALA A 264 7.23 -12.53 58.90
C ALA A 264 7.52 -13.87 59.58
N ALA A 265 8.31 -14.74 58.94
CA ALA A 265 8.73 -16.01 59.52
C ALA A 265 9.52 -15.82 60.82
N SER A 266 10.45 -14.86 60.84
CA SER A 266 11.23 -14.51 62.04
C SER A 266 10.34 -14.01 63.18
N LYS A 267 9.39 -13.11 62.90
CA LYS A 267 8.45 -12.62 63.91
C LYS A 267 7.57 -13.76 64.45
N ASN A 268 7.04 -14.60 63.58
CA ASN A 268 6.23 -15.75 63.99
C ASN A 268 7.02 -16.70 64.89
N ALA A 269 8.29 -16.97 64.55
CA ALA A 269 9.18 -17.78 65.39
C ALA A 269 9.40 -17.16 66.78
N MET A 270 9.59 -15.83 66.86
CA MET A 270 9.70 -15.14 68.15
C MET A 270 8.40 -15.24 68.97
N PHE A 271 7.23 -15.09 68.34
CA PHE A 271 5.94 -15.23 69.03
C PHE A 271 5.74 -16.65 69.59
N VAL A 272 6.09 -17.68 68.80
CA VAL A 272 6.03 -19.07 69.26
C VAL A 272 6.96 -19.29 70.46
N ALA A 273 8.20 -18.80 70.41
CA ALA A 273 9.15 -18.92 71.52
C ALA A 273 8.64 -18.25 72.80
N ILE A 274 8.00 -17.08 72.71
CA ILE A 274 7.39 -16.41 73.87
C ILE A 274 6.24 -17.23 74.45
N LEU A 275 5.39 -17.83 73.60
CA LEU A 275 4.29 -18.68 74.07
C LEU A 275 4.80 -19.95 74.76
N GLU A 276 5.83 -20.60 74.22
CA GLU A 276 6.48 -21.76 74.83
C GLU A 276 7.11 -21.40 76.20
N GLU A 277 7.73 -20.23 76.33
CA GLU A 277 8.27 -19.75 77.61
C GLU A 277 7.16 -19.49 78.64
N GLN A 278 6.04 -18.89 78.23
CA GLN A 278 4.88 -18.69 79.09
C GLN A 278 4.24 -20.00 79.55
N ASP A 279 4.16 -21.00 78.68
CA ASP A 279 3.63 -22.33 79.02
C ASP A 279 4.53 -23.03 80.06
N SER A 280 5.85 -22.96 79.87
CA SER A 280 6.81 -23.48 80.85
C SER A 280 6.72 -22.79 82.21
N GLN A 281 6.49 -21.47 82.25
CA GLN A 281 6.29 -20.73 83.50
C GLN A 281 4.99 -21.13 84.20
N LEU A 282 3.91 -21.37 83.44
CA LEU A 282 2.63 -21.84 83.99
C LEU A 282 2.76 -23.24 84.60
N ASP A 283 3.47 -24.15 83.95
CA ASP A 283 3.75 -25.49 84.48
C ASP A 283 4.51 -25.44 85.81
N GLU A 284 5.49 -24.53 85.94
CA GLU A 284 6.24 -24.32 87.19
C GLU A 284 5.34 -23.79 88.32
N ILE A 285 4.44 -22.84 88.02
CA ILE A 285 3.47 -22.33 88.99
C ILE A 285 2.48 -23.42 89.41
N LEU A 286 2.00 -24.25 88.48
CA LEU A 286 1.11 -25.37 88.79
C LEU A 286 1.82 -26.43 89.64
N ALA A 287 3.09 -26.73 89.37
CA ALA A 287 3.90 -27.64 90.17
C ALA A 287 4.08 -27.11 91.61
N THR A 288 4.40 -25.83 91.79
CA THR A 288 4.53 -25.23 93.13
C THR A 288 3.19 -25.14 93.88
N ALA A 289 2.09 -24.81 93.20
CA ALA A 289 0.76 -24.78 93.79
C ALA A 289 0.27 -26.17 94.21
N SER A 290 0.54 -27.21 93.41
CA SER A 290 0.22 -28.59 93.77
C SER A 290 1.07 -29.10 94.94
N SER A 291 2.35 -28.75 95.01
CA SER A 291 3.20 -29.03 96.18
C SER A 291 2.67 -28.34 97.44
N SER A 292 2.32 -27.06 97.36
CA SER A 292 1.76 -26.31 98.49
C SER A 292 0.39 -26.86 98.94
N ALA A 293 -0.46 -27.29 98.00
CA ALA A 293 -1.73 -27.93 98.31
C ALA A 293 -1.57 -29.33 98.94
N ALA A 294 -0.50 -30.05 98.60
CA ALA A 294 -0.16 -31.33 99.22
C ALA A 294 0.38 -31.17 100.65
N GLU A 295 1.06 -30.08 100.96
CA GLU A 295 1.53 -29.75 102.31
C GLU A 295 0.41 -29.30 103.28
N LEU A 296 -0.74 -28.86 102.73
CA LEU A 296 -1.91 -28.40 103.49
C LEU A 296 -2.96 -29.50 103.77
N ARG A 297 -2.78 -30.73 103.28
CA ARG A 297 -3.63 -31.90 103.53
C ARG A 297 -3.01 -32.85 104.54
#